data_AF-A0ABD5SWL8-F1
#
_entry.id   AF-A0ABD5SWL8-F1
#
_cell.length_a   1.000
_cell.length_b   1.000
_cell.length_c   1.000
_cell.angle_alpha   90.00
_cell.angle_beta   90.00
_cell.angle_gamma   90.00
#
_symmetry.space_group_name_H-M   'P 1'
#
loop_
_entity.id
_entity.type
_entity.pdbx_description
1 polymer ?
#
loop_
_entity_poly.entity_id
_entity_poly.type
_entity_poly.pdbx_seq_one_letter_code
_entity_poly.pdbx_strand_id
1 'polypeptide(L)'
;AGEYATWLFLAGLLGAAVSTLGGNTVVPPYLLADKLGWEQSVTDGRYRAAIVVVALTSAIGAFLEGAFFQLLVLTLAFGLVGTPFAIAVILFLLNDPAVVPETNSLPANIGGLALFVVAGVLAGEFVLAELETITEPTSAFVVAFAAAMALALVGLVGRYVRDRVDAN
;
A
#
# COMPACT_ATOMS: atom_id res chain seq x y z
N ALA A 1 8.07 28.18 23.07
CA ALA A 1 8.73 26.88 22.82
C ALA A 1 10.17 26.97 23.30
N GLY A 2 10.72 25.89 23.87
CA GLY A 2 12.09 25.89 24.42
C GLY A 2 13.18 25.91 23.34
N GLU A 3 14.39 26.32 23.73
CA GLU A 3 15.56 26.55 22.86
C GLU A 3 15.92 25.34 21.96
N TYR A 4 15.63 24.11 22.41
CA TYR A 4 15.91 22.88 21.66
C TYR A 4 14.70 22.26 20.96
N ALA A 5 13.50 22.84 21.10
CA ALA A 5 12.28 22.25 20.54
C ALA A 5 12.34 22.15 19.00
N THR A 6 12.90 23.16 18.35
CA THR A 6 13.09 23.17 16.88
C THR A 6 14.05 22.07 16.44
N TRP A 7 15.16 21.87 17.16
CA TRP A 7 16.15 20.85 16.81
C TRP A 7 15.61 19.44 17.00
N LEU A 8 14.88 19.19 18.09
CA LEU A 8 14.20 17.92 18.31
C LEU A 8 13.14 17.65 17.24
N PHE A 9 12.35 18.66 16.86
CA PHE A 9 11.38 18.55 15.77
C PHE A 9 12.04 18.20 14.43
N LEU A 10 13.11 18.92 14.05
CA LEU A 10 13.83 18.67 12.80
C LEU A 10 14.51 17.31 12.78
N ALA A 11 15.08 16.86 13.89
CA ALA A 11 15.66 15.52 14.01
C ALA A 11 14.59 14.43 13.86
N GLY A 12 13.42 14.62 14.48
CA GLY A 12 12.28 13.72 14.31
C GLY A 12 11.76 13.68 12.87
N LEU A 13 11.64 14.85 12.23
CA LEU A 13 11.23 14.96 10.83
C LEU A 13 12.20 14.24 9.88
N LEU A 14 13.51 14.42 10.10
CA LEU A 14 14.54 13.72 9.32
C LEU A 14 14.48 12.21 9.54
N GLY A 15 14.34 11.76 10.79
CA GLY A 15 14.21 10.34 11.11
C GLY A 15 13.02 9.68 10.44
N ALA A 16 11.86 10.35 10.47
CA ALA A 16 10.64 9.88 9.79
C ALA A 16 10.79 9.84 8.27
N ALA A 17 11.45 10.85 7.68
CA ALA A 17 11.70 10.89 6.24
C ALA A 17 12.61 9.74 5.80
N VAL A 18 13.72 9.49 6.51
CA VAL A 18 14.69 8.44 6.17
C VAL A 18 14.08 7.04 6.32
N SER A 19 13.32 6.78 7.39
CA SER A 19 12.69 5.47 7.60
C SER A 19 11.63 5.16 6.55
N THR A 20 10.82 6.17 6.20
CA THR A 20 9.74 6.04 5.20
C THR A 20 10.32 5.89 3.79
N LEU A 21 11.29 6.73 3.41
CA LEU A 21 11.97 6.64 2.12
C LEU A 21 12.72 5.32 1.99
N GLY A 22 13.39 4.85 3.05
CA GLY A 22 14.11 3.58 3.03
C GLY A 22 13.19 2.41 2.63
N GLY A 23 12.04 2.27 3.28
CA GLY A 23 11.07 1.23 2.95
C GLY A 23 10.46 1.41 1.55
N ASN A 24 9.90 2.59 1.29
CA ASN A 24 9.17 2.85 0.04
C ASN A 24 10.05 2.86 -1.22
N THR A 25 11.35 3.07 -1.07
CA THR A 25 12.31 3.00 -2.19
C THR A 25 12.64 1.56 -2.59
N VAL A 26 12.60 0.62 -1.64
CA VAL A 26 13.03 -0.77 -1.87
C VAL A 26 11.87 -1.66 -2.31
N VAL A 27 10.64 -1.38 -1.86
CA VAL A 27 9.46 -2.21 -2.17
C VAL A 27 9.18 -2.32 -3.68
N PRO A 28 9.14 -1.25 -4.48
CA PRO A 28 8.85 -1.39 -5.91
C PRO A 28 9.91 -2.20 -6.68
N PRO A 29 11.23 -1.94 -6.51
CA PRO A 29 12.27 -2.80 -7.08
C PRO A 29 12.19 -4.25 -6.63
N TYR A 30 11.79 -4.52 -5.39
CA TYR A 30 11.62 -5.88 -4.87
C TYR A 30 10.56 -6.64 -5.65
N LEU A 31 9.37 -6.05 -5.83
CA LEU A 31 8.28 -6.63 -6.61
C LEU A 31 8.66 -6.81 -8.08
N LEU A 32 9.42 -5.86 -8.64
CA LEU A 32 9.92 -5.95 -10.01
C LEU A 32 10.92 -7.09 -10.16
N ALA A 33 11.86 -7.23 -9.22
CA ALA A 33 12.85 -8.29 -9.20
C ALA A 33 12.19 -9.66 -9.05
N ASP A 34 11.22 -9.80 -8.15
CA ASP A 34 10.44 -11.03 -7.97
C ASP A 34 9.74 -11.43 -9.27
N LYS A 35 9.05 -10.49 -9.92
CA LYS A 35 8.35 -10.73 -11.19
C LYS A 35 9.29 -11.10 -12.35
N LEU A 36 10.50 -10.56 -12.37
CA LEU A 36 11.47 -10.76 -13.45
C LEU A 36 12.54 -11.82 -13.13
N GLY A 37 12.45 -12.47 -11.97
CA GLY A 37 13.41 -13.46 -11.50
C GLY A 37 14.82 -12.89 -11.30
N TRP A 38 14.94 -11.61 -10.94
CA TRP A 38 16.23 -10.99 -10.62
C TRP A 38 16.64 -11.31 -9.18
N GLU A 39 17.94 -11.28 -8.91
CA GLU A 39 18.42 -11.42 -7.54
C GLU A 39 18.06 -10.16 -6.74
N GLN A 40 17.40 -10.33 -5.59
CA GLN A 40 16.99 -9.24 -4.70
C GLN A 40 18.17 -8.72 -3.85
N SER A 41 19.33 -8.59 -4.49
CA SER A 41 20.58 -8.18 -3.87
C SER A 41 21.22 -7.05 -4.66
N VAL A 42 21.86 -6.12 -3.97
CA VAL A 42 22.60 -5.00 -4.58
C VAL A 42 23.82 -5.44 -5.40
N THR A 43 24.17 -6.72 -5.33
CA THR A 43 25.15 -7.38 -6.21
C THR A 43 24.64 -7.51 -7.65
N ASP A 44 23.33 -7.66 -7.86
CA ASP A 44 22.73 -7.62 -9.20
C ASP A 44 22.60 -6.17 -9.66
N GLY A 45 23.31 -5.85 -10.75
CA GLY A 45 23.30 -4.51 -11.33
C GLY A 45 21.91 -4.03 -11.75
N ARG A 46 20.99 -4.93 -12.09
CA ARG A 46 19.61 -4.61 -12.50
C ARG A 46 18.76 -4.18 -11.30
N TYR A 47 18.81 -4.96 -10.21
CA TYR A 47 18.12 -4.63 -8.97
C TYR A 47 18.66 -3.33 -8.36
N ARG A 48 19.99 -3.18 -8.33
CA ARG A 48 20.63 -1.93 -7.88
C ARG A 48 20.20 -0.72 -8.72
N ALA A 49 20.18 -0.85 -10.04
CA ALA A 49 19.73 0.23 -10.93
C ALA A 49 18.26 0.59 -10.67
N ALA A 50 17.38 -0.41 -10.47
CA ALA A 50 15.99 -0.17 -10.13
C ALA A 50 15.82 0.62 -8.81
N ILE A 51 16.57 0.27 -7.77
CA ILE A 51 16.60 1.04 -6.51
C ILE A 51 17.02 2.49 -6.76
N VAL A 52 18.11 2.71 -7.50
CA VAL A 52 18.60 4.07 -7.78
C VAL A 52 17.57 4.87 -8.56
N VAL A 53 16.92 4.27 -9.57
CA VAL A 53 15.86 4.94 -10.36
C VAL A 53 14.69 5.34 -9.47
N VAL A 54 14.20 4.46 -8.60
CA VAL A 54 13.10 4.77 -7.67
C VAL A 54 13.51 5.86 -6.67
N ALA A 55 14.73 5.81 -6.14
CA ALA A 55 15.26 6.82 -5.24
C ALA A 55 15.34 8.20 -5.91
N LEU A 56 15.90 8.26 -7.12
CA LEU A 56 16.01 9.51 -7.90
C LEU A 56 14.62 10.04 -8.28
N THR A 57 13.68 9.18 -8.65
CA THR A 57 12.30 9.57 -8.95
C THR A 57 11.61 10.16 -7.72
N SER A 58 11.86 9.59 -6.54
CA SER A 58 11.31 10.10 -5.27
C SER A 58 11.81 11.50 -4.95
N ALA A 59 13.07 11.82 -5.30
CA ALA A 59 13.65 13.15 -5.12
C ALA A 59 12.98 14.22 -6.01
N ILE A 60 12.39 13.85 -7.15
CA ILE A 60 11.65 14.78 -8.03
C ILE A 60 10.47 15.41 -7.29
N GLY A 61 9.83 14.66 -6.38
CA GLY A 61 8.69 15.15 -5.60
C GLY A 61 9.00 16.41 -4.79
N ALA A 62 10.25 16.62 -4.37
CA ALA A 62 10.67 17.81 -3.64
C ALA A 62 10.60 19.11 -4.47
N PHE A 63 10.57 19.01 -5.81
CA PHE A 63 10.54 20.15 -6.73
C PHE A 63 9.14 20.44 -7.29
N LEU A 64 8.13 19.66 -6.91
CA LEU A 64 6.74 19.84 -7.34
C LEU A 64 6.02 20.84 -6.42
N GLU A 65 6.42 22.11 -6.49
CA GLU A 65 5.78 23.19 -5.74
C GLU A 65 4.29 23.36 -6.14
N GLY A 66 3.43 23.63 -5.15
CA GLY A 66 1.98 23.84 -5.36
C GLY A 66 1.12 22.57 -5.40
N ALA A 67 1.73 21.38 -5.58
CA ALA A 67 1.00 20.11 -5.59
C ALA A 67 0.92 19.42 -4.21
N PHE A 68 1.52 20.00 -3.16
CA PHE A 68 1.65 19.33 -1.84
C PHE A 68 0.34 18.78 -1.29
N PHE A 69 -0.72 19.60 -1.23
CA PHE A 69 -2.03 19.15 -0.74
C PHE A 69 -2.65 18.05 -1.64
N GLN A 70 -2.53 18.17 -2.96
CA GLN A 70 -3.04 17.17 -3.90
C GLN A 70 -2.27 15.84 -3.75
N LEU A 71 -0.95 15.90 -3.62
CA LEU A 71 -0.10 14.73 -3.37
C LEU A 71 -0.37 14.10 -2.01
N LEU A 72 -0.68 14.91 -0.99
CA LEU A 72 -1.13 14.40 0.31
C LEU A 72 -2.44 13.64 0.18
N VAL A 73 -3.45 14.22 -0.49
CA VAL A 73 -4.73 13.54 -0.74
C VAL A 73 -4.51 12.24 -1.50
N LEU A 74 -3.71 12.24 -2.58
CA LEU A 74 -3.39 11.04 -3.34
C LEU A 74 -2.69 9.97 -2.49
N THR A 75 -1.72 10.37 -1.67
CA THR A 75 -0.98 9.43 -0.81
C THR A 75 -1.90 8.82 0.25
N LEU A 76 -2.77 9.63 0.86
CA LEU A 76 -3.77 9.19 1.83
C LEU A 76 -4.78 8.25 1.16
N ALA A 77 -5.25 8.59 -0.04
CA ALA A 77 -6.16 7.77 -0.82
C ALA A 77 -5.55 6.40 -1.12
N PHE A 78 -4.31 6.34 -1.62
CA PHE A 78 -3.63 5.07 -1.89
C PHE A 78 -3.50 4.21 -0.65
N GLY A 79 -3.10 4.80 0.49
CA GLY A 79 -2.98 4.09 1.76
C GLY A 79 -4.32 3.56 2.24
N LEU A 80 -5.33 4.44 2.35
CA LEU A 80 -6.63 4.10 2.90
C LEU A 80 -7.39 3.10 2.01
N VAL A 81 -7.46 3.35 0.70
CA VAL A 81 -8.20 2.52 -0.25
C VAL A 81 -7.48 1.21 -0.56
N GLY A 82 -6.14 1.19 -0.54
CA GLY A 82 -5.35 -0.02 -0.76
C GLY A 82 -5.32 -0.97 0.45
N THR A 83 -5.48 -0.45 1.66
CA THR A 83 -5.36 -1.23 2.90
C THR A 83 -6.34 -2.42 3.00
N PRO A 84 -7.66 -2.28 2.72
CA PRO A 84 -8.58 -3.42 2.72
C PRO A 84 -8.15 -4.55 1.80
N PHE A 85 -7.63 -4.22 0.61
CA PHE A 85 -7.12 -5.22 -0.32
C PHE A 85 -5.88 -5.94 0.22
N ALA A 86 -4.92 -5.19 0.78
CA ALA A 86 -3.73 -5.79 1.38
C ALA A 86 -4.09 -6.74 2.53
N ILE A 87 -5.03 -6.34 3.41
CA ILE A 87 -5.54 -7.19 4.49
C ILE A 87 -6.18 -8.46 3.93
N ALA A 88 -7.01 -8.34 2.89
CA ALA A 88 -7.66 -9.48 2.27
C ALA A 88 -6.65 -10.48 1.68
N VAL A 89 -5.61 -9.99 1.00
CA VAL A 89 -4.52 -10.83 0.49
C VAL A 89 -3.80 -11.55 1.64
N ILE A 90 -3.47 -10.84 2.71
CA ILE A 90 -2.79 -11.44 3.88
C ILE A 90 -3.68 -12.51 4.51
N LEU A 91 -4.96 -12.22 4.76
CA LEU A 91 -5.90 -13.18 5.31
C LEU A 91 -6.06 -14.41 4.41
N PHE A 92 -6.10 -14.21 3.09
CA PHE A 92 -6.14 -15.29 2.12
C PHE A 92 -4.88 -16.19 2.24
N LEU A 93 -3.69 -15.60 2.18
CA LEU A 93 -2.42 -16.35 2.22
C LEU A 93 -2.19 -17.05 3.56
N LEU A 94 -2.52 -16.42 4.67
CA LEU A 94 -2.34 -17.00 6.01
C LEU A 94 -3.32 -18.14 6.33
N ASN A 95 -4.36 -18.34 5.51
CA ASN A 95 -5.28 -19.46 5.64
C ASN A 95 -5.07 -20.54 4.56
N ASP A 96 -4.05 -20.39 3.70
CA ASP A 96 -3.71 -21.37 2.68
C ASP A 96 -2.59 -22.30 3.20
N PRO A 97 -2.86 -23.60 3.45
CA PRO A 97 -1.87 -24.55 3.93
C PRO A 97 -0.79 -24.88 2.90
N ALA A 98 -0.98 -24.53 1.62
CA ALA A 98 0.06 -24.63 0.60
C ALA A 98 1.08 -23.48 0.67
N VAL A 99 0.72 -22.36 1.30
CA VAL A 99 1.55 -21.16 1.41
C VAL A 99 2.24 -21.08 2.77
N VAL A 100 1.53 -21.36 3.87
CA VAL A 100 2.08 -21.27 5.22
C VAL A 100 2.08 -22.62 5.95
N PRO A 101 3.14 -22.95 6.72
CA PRO A 101 3.20 -24.20 7.48
C PRO A 101 2.13 -24.31 8.59
N GLU A 102 1.77 -23.18 9.19
CA GLU A 102 0.75 -23.10 10.24
C GLU A 102 -0.29 -22.05 9.85
N THR A 103 -1.53 -22.49 9.67
CA THR A 103 -2.63 -21.61 9.27
C THR A 103 -3.09 -20.75 10.44
N ASN A 104 -3.69 -19.62 10.10
CA ASN A 104 -4.09 -18.64 11.09
C ASN A 104 -5.12 -19.19 12.09
N SER A 105 -4.93 -18.87 13.37
CA SER A 105 -5.86 -19.27 14.42
C SER A 105 -7.22 -18.55 14.29
N LEU A 106 -8.28 -19.15 14.85
CA LEU A 106 -9.63 -18.56 14.82
C LEU A 106 -9.68 -17.14 15.41
N PRO A 107 -9.09 -16.83 16.58
CA PRO A 107 -9.08 -15.47 17.11
C PRO A 107 -8.38 -14.47 16.19
N ALA A 108 -7.27 -14.88 15.57
CA ALA A 108 -6.53 -14.05 14.62
C ALA A 108 -7.33 -13.79 13.34
N ASN A 109 -8.10 -14.76 12.86
CA ASN A 109 -9.02 -14.60 11.74
C ASN A 109 -10.17 -13.64 12.07
N ILE A 110 -10.77 -13.72 13.27
CA ILE A 110 -11.78 -12.74 13.71
C ILE A 110 -11.18 -11.35 13.76
N GLY A 111 -9.99 -11.19 14.37
CA GLY A 111 -9.30 -9.91 14.45
C GLY A 111 -9.00 -9.31 13.08
N GLY A 112 -8.49 -10.12 12.16
CA GLY A 112 -8.21 -9.67 10.80
C GLY A 112 -9.48 -9.36 10.00
N LEU A 113 -10.56 -10.12 10.18
CA LEU A 113 -11.86 -9.82 9.57
C LEU A 113 -12.45 -8.51 10.10
N ALA A 114 -12.37 -8.28 11.41
CA ALA A 114 -12.80 -7.03 12.01
C ALA A 114 -11.99 -5.84 11.46
N LEU A 115 -10.67 -6.00 11.35
CA LEU A 115 -9.79 -5.00 10.75
C LEU A 115 -10.14 -4.73 9.28
N PHE A 116 -10.39 -5.78 8.49
CA PHE A 116 -10.81 -5.67 7.10
C PHE A 116 -12.13 -4.89 6.97
N VAL A 117 -13.12 -5.18 7.81
CA VAL A 117 -14.41 -4.48 7.81
C VAL A 117 -14.23 -3.00 8.16
N VAL A 118 -13.49 -2.69 9.24
CA VAL A 118 -13.26 -1.30 9.66
C VAL A 118 -12.52 -0.52 8.57
N ALA A 119 -11.43 -1.09 8.03
CA ALA A 119 -10.68 -0.46 6.95
C ALA A 119 -11.55 -0.27 5.70
N GLY A 120 -12.38 -1.26 5.36
CA GLY A 120 -13.29 -1.21 4.22
C GLY A 120 -14.36 -0.12 4.36
N VAL A 121 -14.94 0.04 5.55
CA VAL A 121 -15.92 1.11 5.83
C VAL A 121 -15.26 2.49 5.71
N LEU A 122 -14.11 2.70 6.36
CA LEU A 122 -13.40 3.98 6.30
C LEU A 122 -12.96 4.34 4.86
N ALA A 123 -12.47 3.35 4.11
CA ALA A 123 -12.14 3.53 2.70
C ALA A 123 -13.39 3.84 1.86
N GLY A 124 -14.49 3.16 2.12
CA GLY A 124 -15.77 3.41 1.46
C GLY A 124 -16.28 4.82 1.68
N GLU A 125 -16.31 5.29 2.94
CA GLU A 125 -16.73 6.65 3.29
C GLU A 125 -15.85 7.70 2.60
N PHE A 126 -14.54 7.50 2.59
CA PHE A 126 -13.60 8.39 1.88
C PHE A 126 -13.86 8.43 0.36
N VAL A 127 -14.05 7.28 -0.28
CA VAL A 127 -14.33 7.21 -1.72
C VAL A 127 -15.69 7.82 -2.05
N LEU A 128 -16.69 7.65 -1.20
CA LEU A 128 -18.00 8.30 -1.35
C LEU A 128 -17.88 9.83 -1.29
N ALA A 129 -17.03 10.37 -0.42
CA ALA A 129 -16.74 11.80 -0.39
C ALA A 129 -16.06 12.28 -1.68
N GLU A 130 -15.07 11.54 -2.19
CA GLU A 130 -14.38 11.88 -3.45
C GLU A 130 -15.29 11.74 -4.68
N LEU A 131 -16.33 10.91 -4.62
CA LEU A 131 -17.33 10.81 -5.69
C LEU A 131 -18.14 12.11 -5.84
N GLU A 132 -18.35 12.88 -4.77
CA GLU A 132 -19.06 14.16 -4.83
C GLU A 132 -18.29 15.21 -5.64
N THR A 133 -16.97 15.12 -5.66
CA THR A 133 -16.05 16.03 -6.36
C THR A 133 -15.40 15.39 -7.59
N ILE A 134 -15.99 14.32 -8.16
CA ILE A 134 -15.41 13.54 -9.27
C ILE A 134 -15.05 14.37 -10.53
N THR A 135 -15.60 15.57 -10.69
CA THR A 135 -15.21 16.48 -11.77
C THR A 135 -13.78 17.01 -11.64
N GLU A 136 -13.21 16.96 -10.44
CA GLU A 136 -11.81 17.30 -10.20
C GLU A 136 -10.89 16.13 -10.60
N PRO A 137 -9.78 16.38 -11.32
CA PRO A 137 -8.91 15.31 -11.81
C PRO A 137 -8.37 14.38 -10.72
N THR A 138 -8.07 14.92 -9.54
CA THR A 138 -7.54 14.15 -8.40
C THR A 138 -8.60 13.20 -7.85
N SER A 139 -9.81 13.70 -7.58
CA SER A 139 -10.93 12.88 -7.10
C SER A 139 -11.32 11.81 -8.12
N ALA A 140 -11.37 12.15 -9.41
CA ALA A 140 -11.64 11.19 -10.48
C ALA A 140 -10.62 10.04 -10.49
N PHE A 141 -9.33 10.37 -10.31
CA PHE A 141 -8.26 9.38 -10.21
C PHE A 141 -8.43 8.48 -8.98
N VAL A 142 -8.76 9.05 -7.82
CA VAL A 142 -8.98 8.29 -6.57
C VAL A 142 -10.14 7.31 -6.74
N VAL A 143 -11.24 7.75 -7.33
CA VAL A 143 -12.41 6.89 -7.60
C VAL A 143 -12.05 5.77 -8.58
N ALA A 144 -11.31 6.07 -9.64
CA ALA A 144 -10.85 5.06 -10.59
C ALA A 144 -9.93 4.03 -9.93
N PHE A 145 -9.00 4.49 -9.09
CA PHE A 145 -8.14 3.62 -8.29
C PHE A 145 -8.97 2.72 -7.35
N ALA A 146 -9.95 3.29 -6.64
CA ALA A 146 -10.84 2.54 -5.75
C ALA A 146 -11.65 1.48 -6.50
N ALA A 147 -12.17 1.80 -7.68
CA ALA A 147 -12.87 0.84 -8.53
C ALA A 147 -11.95 -0.33 -8.94
N ALA A 148 -10.71 -0.05 -9.34
CA ALA A 148 -9.74 -1.09 -9.66
C ALA A 148 -9.42 -1.98 -8.45
N MET A 149 -9.26 -1.39 -7.25
CA MET A 149 -9.02 -2.14 -6.02
C MET A 149 -10.22 -3.01 -5.62
N ALA A 150 -11.44 -2.49 -5.75
CA ALA A 150 -12.66 -3.24 -5.49
C ALA A 150 -12.80 -4.43 -6.45
N LEU A 151 -12.51 -4.24 -7.75
CA LEU A 151 -12.50 -5.33 -8.73
C LEU A 151 -11.44 -6.40 -8.40
N ALA A 152 -10.23 -5.99 -8.01
CA ALA A 152 -9.17 -6.90 -7.59
C ALA A 152 -9.58 -7.71 -6.36
N LEU A 153 -10.22 -7.06 -5.38
CA LEU A 153 -10.74 -7.70 -4.17
C LEU A 153 -11.85 -8.71 -4.49
N VAL A 154 -12.80 -8.36 -5.35
CA VAL A 154 -13.84 -9.28 -5.83
C VAL A 154 -13.21 -10.47 -6.56
N GLY A 155 -12.20 -10.23 -7.40
CA GLY A 155 -11.45 -11.29 -8.08
C GLY A 155 -10.75 -12.24 -7.10
N LEU A 156 -10.13 -11.70 -6.05
CA LEU A 156 -9.50 -12.49 -5.00
C LEU A 156 -10.52 -13.36 -4.24
N VAL A 157 -11.65 -12.77 -3.83
CA VAL A 157 -12.72 -13.51 -3.15
C VAL A 157 -13.31 -14.58 -4.07
N GLY A 158 -13.54 -14.26 -5.35
CA GLY A 158 -14.03 -15.22 -6.33
C GLY A 158 -13.08 -16.40 -6.53
N ARG A 159 -11.77 -16.15 -6.55
CA ARG A 159 -10.74 -17.19 -6.57
C ARG A 159 -10.79 -18.05 -5.31
N TYR A 160 -10.85 -17.44 -4.14
CA TYR A 160 -10.94 -18.15 -2.85
C TYR A 160 -12.14 -19.10 -2.79
N VAL A 161 -13.32 -18.62 -3.21
CA VAL A 161 -14.53 -19.45 -3.22
C VAL A 161 -14.39 -20.61 -4.20
N ARG A 162 -13.83 -20.38 -5.40
CA ARG A 162 -13.60 -21.44 -6.39
C ARG A 162 -12.65 -22.52 -5.84
N ASP A 163 -11.49 -22.10 -5.33
CA ASP A 163 -10.48 -23.02 -4.80
C ASP A 163 -11.06 -23.88 -3.65
N ARG A 164 -12.02 -23.33 -2.88
CA ARG A 164 -12.71 -24.07 -1.81
C ARG A 164 -13.81 -25.01 -2.30
N VAL A 165 -14.49 -24.67 -3.40
CA VAL A 165 -15.48 -25.55 -4.04
C VAL A 165 -14.80 -26.72 -4.72
N ASP A 166 -13.69 -26.49 -5.43
CA ASP A 166 -12.93 -27.53 -6.13
C ASP A 166 -12.21 -28.51 -5.17
N ALA A 167 -11.98 -28.08 -3.92
CA ALA A 167 -11.36 -28.90 -2.88
C ALA A 167 -12.36 -29.78 -2.08
N ASN A 168 -13.67 -29.65 -2.32
CA ASN A 168 -14.74 -30.48 -1.71
C ASN A 168 -15.29 -31.49 -2.71
#